data_AF-H1S7I0-F1
#
_entry.id   AF-H1S7I0-F1
#
_cell.length_a   1.000
_cell.length_b   1.000
_cell.length_c   1.000
_cell.angle_alpha   90.00
_cell.angle_beta   90.00
_cell.angle_gamma   90.00
#
_symmetry.space_group_name_H-M   'P 1'
#
loop_
_entity.id
_entity.type
_entity.pdbx_description
1 polymer ?
#
loop_
_entity_poly.entity_id
_entity_poly.type
_entity_poly.pdbx_seq_one_letter_code
_entity_poly.pdbx_strand_id
1 'polypeptide(L)'
;MRRFWHPVCTSAQLPEPDSAPLRVRLLGEDYVAFRDSHGQVGFLEELCMHRGASLALGRVEEGGIRCLYHGWKFSAAGAVMETPNHADPKYTARMKAPAFPVREEGGIVWAYVGPKELEPAFSRYAFMDTEPEHRVVLRVNVACNYLQLVEGGEDSSHVGV
;
A
#
# COMPACT_ATOMS: atom_id res chain seq x y z
N MET A 1 -6.56 -15.62 3.74
CA MET A 1 -5.27 -14.88 3.79
C MET A 1 -5.42 -13.40 4.14
N ARG A 2 -6.58 -12.74 4.00
CA ARG A 2 -6.74 -11.30 4.30
C ARG A 2 -6.50 -10.90 5.76
N ARG A 3 -6.56 -11.85 6.70
CA ARG A 3 -6.42 -11.63 8.15
C ARG A 3 -4.96 -11.59 8.64
N PHE A 4 -4.03 -11.25 7.75
CA PHE A 4 -2.59 -11.16 8.06
C PHE A 4 -2.04 -9.86 7.50
N TRP A 5 -0.97 -9.37 8.10
CA TRP A 5 -0.16 -8.28 7.54
C TRP A 5 0.62 -8.81 6.33
N HIS A 6 0.48 -8.14 5.19
CA HIS A 6 1.15 -8.51 3.95
C HIS A 6 2.22 -7.48 3.59
N PRO A 7 3.43 -7.91 3.20
CA PRO A 7 4.39 -7.01 2.55
C PRO A 7 3.84 -6.61 1.18
N VAL A 8 3.69 -5.32 0.91
CA VAL A 8 3.03 -4.82 -0.31
C VAL A 8 4.00 -4.15 -1.30
N CYS A 9 5.01 -3.48 -0.78
CA CYS A 9 6.13 -2.94 -1.55
C CYS A 9 7.32 -2.68 -0.63
N THR A 10 8.50 -2.44 -1.21
CA THR A 10 9.63 -1.93 -0.42
C THR A 10 9.45 -0.43 -0.17
N SER A 11 9.99 0.07 0.94
CA SER A 11 10.00 1.51 1.24
C SER A 11 10.63 2.32 0.11
N ALA A 12 11.67 1.78 -0.53
CA ALA A 12 12.36 2.42 -1.66
C ALA A 12 11.51 2.54 -2.94
N GLN A 13 10.44 1.76 -3.08
CA GLN A 13 9.47 1.95 -4.18
C GLN A 13 8.56 3.17 -3.96
N LEU A 14 8.56 3.76 -2.75
CA LEU A 14 7.91 5.03 -2.39
C LEU A 14 8.97 5.97 -1.81
N PRO A 15 9.94 6.41 -2.64
CA PRO A 15 11.22 6.92 -2.18
C PRO A 15 11.10 8.22 -1.38
N GLU A 16 10.29 9.16 -1.87
CA GLU A 16 10.16 10.51 -1.29
C GLU A 16 8.68 10.90 -1.14
N PRO A 17 8.36 11.84 -0.23
CA PRO A 17 7.06 12.51 -0.21
C PRO A 17 6.67 13.03 -1.60
N ASP A 18 5.38 12.91 -1.94
CA ASP A 18 4.82 13.36 -3.22
C ASP A 18 5.40 12.69 -4.48
N SER A 19 6.14 11.60 -4.32
CA SER A 19 6.58 10.76 -5.44
C SER A 19 5.39 10.04 -6.11
N ALA A 20 5.65 9.46 -7.29
CA ALA A 20 4.61 8.77 -8.06
C ALA A 20 3.98 7.63 -7.22
N PRO A 21 2.63 7.50 -7.25
CA PRO A 21 1.97 6.40 -6.56
C PRO A 21 2.31 5.06 -7.24
N LEU A 22 2.21 3.98 -6.47
CA LEU A 22 2.51 2.63 -6.92
C LEU A 22 1.22 1.78 -6.97
N ARG A 23 0.91 1.20 -8.13
CA ARG A 23 -0.10 0.14 -8.22
C ARG A 23 0.43 -1.12 -7.53
N VAL A 24 -0.37 -1.71 -6.64
CA VAL A 24 -0.06 -2.96 -5.96
C VAL A 24 -1.18 -3.96 -6.18
N ARG A 25 -0.83 -5.15 -6.66
CA ARG A 25 -1.77 -6.29 -6.73
C ARG A 25 -1.53 -7.24 -5.57
N LEU A 26 -2.54 -7.48 -4.76
CA LEU A 26 -2.48 -8.35 -3.59
C LEU A 26 -3.76 -9.19 -3.51
N LEU A 27 -3.63 -10.51 -3.34
CA LEU A 27 -4.75 -11.44 -3.17
C LEU A 27 -5.83 -11.36 -4.28
N GLY A 28 -5.44 -10.94 -5.49
CA GLY A 28 -6.34 -10.82 -6.65
C GLY A 28 -7.02 -9.47 -6.80
N GLU A 29 -6.81 -8.56 -5.86
CA GLU A 29 -7.34 -7.18 -5.85
C GLU A 29 -6.22 -6.18 -6.17
N ASP A 30 -6.60 -5.02 -6.72
CA ASP A 30 -5.68 -3.95 -7.06
C ASP A 30 -5.86 -2.75 -6.11
N TYR A 31 -4.72 -2.24 -5.66
CA TYR A 31 -4.58 -1.18 -4.68
C TYR A 31 -3.62 -0.11 -5.19
N VAL A 32 -3.63 1.05 -4.52
CA VAL A 32 -2.63 2.09 -4.71
C VAL A 32 -1.91 2.36 -3.39
N ALA A 33 -0.58 2.34 -3.43
CA ALA A 33 0.28 2.77 -2.35
C ALA A 33 0.89 4.14 -2.70
N PHE A 34 1.00 5.05 -1.74
CA PHE A 34 1.62 6.35 -1.95
C PHE A 34 2.20 6.92 -0.66
N ARG A 35 3.15 7.84 -0.77
CA ARG A 35 3.71 8.59 0.38
C ARG A 35 3.32 10.06 0.24
N ASP A 36 2.49 10.55 1.15
CA ASP A 36 2.01 11.93 1.13
C ASP A 36 3.10 12.95 1.47
N SER A 37 2.76 14.23 1.36
CA SER A 37 3.66 15.36 1.64
C SER A 37 4.19 15.40 3.09
N HIS A 38 3.57 14.66 4.01
CA HIS A 38 3.99 14.55 5.41
C HIS A 38 4.80 13.27 5.66
N GLY A 39 5.09 12.49 4.63
CA GLY A 39 5.80 11.22 4.71
C GLY A 39 4.92 10.04 5.14
N GLN A 40 3.61 10.24 5.34
CA GLN A 40 2.68 9.18 5.71
C GLN A 40 2.38 8.30 4.48
N VAL A 41 2.50 6.98 4.66
CA VAL A 41 2.16 6.02 3.63
C VAL A 41 0.67 5.70 3.67
N GLY A 42 -0.02 5.92 2.54
CA GLY A 42 -1.40 5.50 2.31
C GLY A 42 -1.48 4.21 1.50
N PHE A 43 -2.49 3.39 1.77
CA PHE A 43 -2.85 2.22 0.97
C PHE A 43 -4.37 2.18 0.79
N LEU A 44 -4.82 2.45 -0.43
CA LEU A 44 -6.24 2.54 -0.80
C LEU A 44 -6.60 1.49 -1.85
N GLU A 45 -7.88 1.19 -2.02
CA GLU A 45 -8.35 0.57 -3.27
C GLU A 45 -7.92 1.43 -4.48
N GLU A 46 -7.55 0.80 -5.59
CA GLU A 46 -7.02 1.53 -6.75
C GLU A 46 -8.05 2.48 -7.37
N LEU A 47 -9.31 2.07 -7.44
CA LEU A 47 -10.32 2.76 -8.22
C LEU A 47 -10.91 3.93 -7.43
N CYS A 48 -10.84 5.12 -8.01
CA CYS A 48 -11.42 6.33 -7.45
C CYS A 48 -12.94 6.16 -7.25
N MET A 49 -13.42 6.32 -6.02
CA MET A 49 -14.84 6.12 -5.67
C MET A 49 -15.81 7.07 -6.40
N HIS A 50 -15.33 8.10 -7.08
CA HIS A 50 -16.16 8.98 -7.90
C HIS A 50 -16.64 8.28 -9.19
N ARG A 51 -15.72 7.82 -10.05
CA ARG A 51 -16.03 7.25 -11.38
C ARG A 51 -15.10 6.11 -11.82
N GLY A 52 -14.37 5.50 -10.88
CA GLY A 52 -13.54 4.32 -11.15
C GLY A 52 -12.25 4.58 -11.91
N ALA A 53 -11.81 5.83 -12.04
CA ALA A 53 -10.48 6.12 -12.59
C ALA A 53 -9.39 5.59 -11.64
N SER A 54 -8.35 4.98 -12.20
CA SER A 54 -7.22 4.47 -11.43
C SER A 54 -6.48 5.60 -10.70
N LEU A 55 -6.35 5.48 -9.39
CA LEU A 55 -5.55 6.37 -8.55
C LEU A 55 -4.05 6.13 -8.72
N ALA A 56 -3.62 4.97 -9.24
CA ALA A 56 -2.22 4.74 -9.60
C ALA A 56 -1.74 5.61 -10.76
N LEU A 57 -2.66 6.26 -11.49
CA LEU A 57 -2.37 7.29 -12.50
C LEU A 57 -2.50 8.71 -11.93
N GLY A 58 -2.78 8.84 -10.63
CA GLY A 58 -2.96 10.11 -9.94
C GLY A 58 -1.65 10.80 -9.60
N ARG A 59 -1.78 11.92 -8.88
CA ARG A 59 -0.65 12.70 -8.37
C ARG A 59 -0.75 12.77 -6.86
N VAL A 60 0.37 12.57 -6.17
CA VAL A 60 0.44 12.78 -4.73
C VAL A 60 0.86 14.23 -4.50
N GLU A 61 0.07 14.97 -3.74
CA GLU A 61 0.32 16.37 -3.43
C GLU A 61 -0.49 16.80 -2.20
N GLU A 62 0.04 17.76 -1.46
CA GLU A 62 -0.66 18.47 -0.38
C GLU A 62 -1.39 17.54 0.61
N GLY A 63 -0.68 16.51 1.08
CA GLY A 63 -1.17 15.57 2.09
C GLY A 63 -2.11 14.48 1.57
N GLY A 64 -2.24 14.30 0.24
CA GLY A 64 -3.11 13.26 -0.31
C GLY A 64 -2.82 12.86 -1.75
N ILE A 65 -3.60 11.91 -2.26
CA ILE A 65 -3.56 11.48 -3.66
C ILE A 65 -4.73 12.10 -4.42
N ARG A 66 -4.41 12.86 -5.47
CA ARG A 66 -5.38 13.47 -6.38
C ARG A 66 -5.61 12.59 -7.60
N CYS A 67 -6.88 12.24 -7.82
CA CYS A 67 -7.33 11.54 -9.01
C CYS A 67 -7.18 12.43 -10.25
N LEU A 68 -6.55 11.92 -11.31
CA LEU A 68 -6.34 12.66 -12.55
C LEU A 68 -7.63 13.03 -13.30
N TYR A 69 -8.76 12.38 -13.00
CA TYR A 69 -9.95 12.53 -13.82
C TYR A 69 -10.72 13.84 -13.51
N HIS A 70 -11.19 14.00 -12.27
CA HIS A 70 -11.95 15.18 -11.84
C HIS A 70 -11.32 15.87 -10.63
N GLY A 71 -10.06 15.54 -10.32
CA GLY A 71 -9.30 16.20 -9.26
C GLY A 71 -9.74 15.88 -7.83
N TRP A 72 -10.54 14.83 -7.60
CA TRP A 72 -10.87 14.41 -6.23
C TRP A 72 -9.60 14.00 -5.49
N LYS A 73 -9.40 14.55 -4.29
CA LYS A 73 -8.21 14.31 -3.46
C LYS A 73 -8.58 13.50 -2.23
N PHE A 74 -7.78 12.48 -1.93
CA PHE A 74 -7.99 11.56 -0.81
C PHE A 74 -6.76 11.52 0.10
N SER A 75 -6.96 11.56 1.41
CA SER A 75 -5.86 11.39 2.37
C SER A 75 -5.40 9.92 2.46
N ALA A 76 -4.27 9.65 3.12
CA ALA A 76 -3.81 8.30 3.41
C ALA A 76 -4.83 7.46 4.21
N ALA A 77 -5.67 8.12 5.03
CA ALA A 77 -6.76 7.49 5.76
C ALA A 77 -8.04 7.32 4.91
N GLY A 78 -8.04 7.71 3.63
CA GLY A 78 -9.16 7.64 2.71
C GLY A 78 -10.18 8.78 2.82
N ALA A 79 -9.93 9.80 3.64
CA ALA A 79 -10.85 10.93 3.76
C ALA A 79 -10.87 11.73 2.45
N VAL A 80 -12.06 12.13 1.98
CA VAL A 80 -12.19 13.00 0.81
C VAL A 80 -11.85 14.42 1.24
N MET A 81 -10.72 14.94 0.74
CA MET A 81 -10.20 16.26 1.10
C MET A 81 -10.77 17.35 0.20
N GLU A 82 -10.88 17.06 -1.09
CA GLU A 82 -11.34 18.03 -2.10
C GLU A 82 -12.19 17.35 -3.17
N THR A 83 -13.22 18.07 -3.61
CA THR A 83 -14.13 17.68 -4.69
C THR A 83 -14.33 18.85 -5.66
N PRO A 84 -13.37 19.13 -6.58
CA PRO A 84 -13.39 20.34 -7.39
C PRO A 84 -14.67 20.56 -8.22
N ASN A 85 -15.31 19.47 -8.64
CA ASN A 85 -16.55 19.48 -9.41
C ASN A 85 -17.83 19.41 -8.55
N HIS A 86 -17.72 19.33 -7.22
CA HIS A 86 -18.86 19.31 -6.30
C HIS A 86 -18.62 20.23 -5.09
N ALA A 87 -19.36 21.34 -5.03
CA ALA A 87 -19.23 22.32 -3.94
C ALA A 87 -19.97 21.93 -2.64
N ASP A 88 -20.80 20.87 -2.64
CA ASP A 88 -21.55 20.47 -1.44
C ASP A 88 -20.60 19.80 -0.42
N PRO A 89 -20.39 20.39 0.78
CA PRO A 89 -19.48 19.85 1.79
C PRO A 89 -19.92 18.48 2.34
N LYS A 90 -21.15 18.02 2.06
CA LYS A 90 -21.57 16.66 2.41
C LYS A 90 -20.70 15.59 1.77
N TYR A 91 -20.12 15.87 0.60
CA TYR A 91 -19.25 14.92 -0.08
C TYR A 91 -17.97 14.66 0.72
N THR A 92 -17.28 15.72 1.16
CA THR A 92 -16.09 15.60 2.01
C THR A 92 -16.41 15.07 3.41
N ALA A 93 -17.61 15.35 3.93
CA ALA A 93 -18.01 14.93 5.28
C ALA A 93 -18.50 13.47 5.39
N ARG A 94 -19.07 12.89 4.32
CA ARG A 94 -19.75 11.58 4.39
C ARG A 94 -19.06 10.47 3.63
N MET A 95 -18.26 10.80 2.61
CA MET A 95 -17.61 9.80 1.79
C MET A 95 -16.21 9.52 2.30
N LYS A 96 -15.80 8.28 2.13
CA LYS A 96 -14.47 7.81 2.46
C LYS A 96 -14.05 6.76 1.45
N ALA A 97 -12.90 6.93 0.84
CA ALA A 97 -12.27 5.90 0.02
C ALA A 97 -11.90 4.71 0.92
N PRO A 98 -12.05 3.47 0.45
CA PRO A 98 -11.56 2.30 1.17
C PRO A 98 -10.06 2.42 1.40
N ALA A 99 -9.68 2.53 2.67
CA ALA A 99 -8.31 2.70 3.14
C ALA A 99 -7.97 1.60 4.12
N PHE A 100 -6.74 1.11 4.05
CA PHE A 100 -6.28 -0.04 4.83
C PHE A 100 -5.19 0.38 5.81
N PRO A 101 -5.11 -0.24 7.00
CA PRO A 101 -3.99 -0.05 7.91
C PRO A 101 -2.66 -0.34 7.22
N VAL A 102 -1.70 0.57 7.43
CA VAL A 102 -0.34 0.49 6.89
C VAL A 102 0.66 0.58 8.03
N ARG A 103 1.73 -0.18 7.92
CA ARG A 103 2.91 -0.03 8.75
C ARG A 103 4.16 -0.07 7.87
N GLU A 104 5.05 0.88 8.06
CA GLU A 104 6.37 0.88 7.43
C GLU A 104 7.40 0.44 8.47
N GLU A 105 8.05 -0.70 8.23
CA GLU A 105 8.97 -1.31 9.18
C GLU A 105 9.93 -2.26 8.43
N GLY A 106 11.20 -2.25 8.80
CA GLY A 106 12.16 -3.17 8.19
C GLY A 106 12.54 -2.81 6.74
N GLY A 107 12.28 -1.58 6.28
CA GLY A 107 12.43 -1.17 4.88
C GLY A 107 11.32 -1.71 3.95
N ILE A 108 10.22 -2.17 4.54
CA ILE A 108 9.07 -2.75 3.85
C ILE A 108 7.81 -1.99 4.27
N VAL A 109 6.93 -1.74 3.32
CA VAL A 109 5.56 -1.29 3.58
C VAL A 109 4.67 -2.52 3.73
N TRP A 110 3.98 -2.61 4.85
CA TRP A 110 3.05 -3.67 5.21
C TRP A 110 1.63 -3.12 5.20
N ALA A 111 0.67 -3.88 4.68
CA ALA A 111 -0.74 -3.53 4.72
C ALA A 111 -1.60 -4.68 5.25
N TYR A 112 -2.67 -4.32 5.96
CA TYR A 112 -3.70 -5.26 6.42
C TYR A 112 -5.00 -5.03 5.64
N VAL A 113 -5.41 -6.02 4.83
CA VAL A 113 -6.59 -5.91 3.94
C VAL A 113 -7.79 -6.75 4.40
N GLY A 114 -7.81 -7.11 5.69
CA GLY A 114 -8.87 -7.89 6.32
C GLY A 114 -9.88 -7.04 7.10
N PRO A 115 -10.86 -7.67 7.75
CA PRO A 115 -11.81 -6.98 8.63
C PRO A 115 -11.09 -6.34 9.83
N LYS A 116 -11.40 -5.08 10.13
CA LYS A 116 -10.70 -4.28 11.16
C LYS A 116 -10.73 -4.93 12.54
N GLU A 117 -11.86 -5.53 12.90
CA GLU A 117 -12.08 -6.21 14.17
C GLU A 117 -11.27 -7.52 14.32
N LEU A 118 -10.67 -8.00 13.24
CA LEU A 118 -9.82 -9.19 13.21
C LEU A 118 -8.36 -8.85 12.90
N GLU A 119 -7.98 -7.57 12.93
CA GLU A 119 -6.60 -7.13 12.71
C GLU A 119 -5.68 -7.74 13.78
N PRO A 120 -4.70 -8.59 13.39
CA PRO A 120 -3.76 -9.14 14.33
C PRO A 120 -2.73 -8.08 14.74
N ALA A 121 -2.11 -8.28 15.90
CA ALA A 121 -0.90 -7.53 16.25
C ALA A 121 0.17 -7.69 15.16
N PHE A 122 0.93 -6.64 14.92
CA PHE A 122 2.03 -6.68 13.96
C PHE A 122 3.21 -7.50 14.50
N SER A 123 3.58 -8.55 13.79
CA SER A 123 4.75 -9.36 14.10
C SER A 123 6.03 -8.66 13.64
N ARG A 124 6.99 -8.52 14.54
CA ARG A 124 8.35 -8.08 14.21
C ARG A 124 9.24 -9.28 13.89
N TYR A 125 10.21 -9.06 13.01
CA TYR A 125 11.23 -10.05 12.64
C TYR A 125 12.62 -9.53 13.01
N ALA A 126 13.55 -10.42 13.32
CA ALA A 126 14.89 -10.05 13.80
C ALA A 126 15.65 -9.09 12.86
N PHE A 127 15.45 -9.21 11.53
CA PHE A 127 16.07 -8.29 10.57
C PHE A 127 15.61 -6.84 10.72
N MET A 128 14.47 -6.58 11.38
CA MET A 128 13.94 -5.23 11.60
C MET A 128 14.72 -4.47 12.68
N ASP A 129 15.43 -5.19 13.56
CA ASP A 129 16.22 -4.62 14.64
C ASP A 129 17.68 -4.36 14.24
N THR A 130 18.08 -4.75 13.02
CA THR A 130 19.43 -4.47 12.51
C THR A 130 19.58 -3.02 12.05
N GLU A 131 20.81 -2.51 12.11
CA GLU A 131 21.17 -1.24 11.47
C GLU A 131 20.81 -1.24 9.98
N PRO A 132 20.36 -0.11 9.40
CA PRO A 132 19.99 -0.02 7.99
C PRO A 132 21.09 -0.48 7.01
N GLU A 133 22.35 -0.19 7.31
CA GLU A 133 23.51 -0.54 6.47
C GLU A 133 23.75 -2.06 6.39
N HIS A 134 23.22 -2.82 7.35
CA HIS A 134 23.28 -4.28 7.39
C HIS A 134 22.04 -4.94 6.79
N ARG A 135 21.16 -4.16 6.14
CA ARG A 135 19.90 -4.65 5.58
C ARG A 135 19.85 -4.46 4.07
N VAL A 136 19.47 -5.53 3.37
CA VAL A 136 19.10 -5.47 1.96
C VAL A 136 17.64 -5.92 1.83
N VAL A 137 16.80 -5.06 1.26
CA VAL A 137 15.41 -5.39 0.94
C VAL A 137 15.26 -5.44 -0.57
N LEU A 138 14.88 -6.62 -1.08
CA LEU A 138 14.70 -6.83 -2.50
C LEU A 138 13.34 -7.50 -2.77
N ARG A 139 12.72 -7.11 -3.88
CA ARG A 139 11.50 -7.71 -4.40
C ARG A 139 11.81 -8.49 -5.66
N VAL A 140 11.52 -9.79 -5.66
CA VAL A 140 11.51 -10.63 -6.85
C VAL A 140 10.06 -11.01 -7.16
N ASN A 141 9.60 -10.75 -8.38
CA ASN A 141 8.32 -11.26 -8.84
C ASN A 141 8.55 -12.56 -9.59
N VAL A 142 7.93 -13.65 -9.14
CA VAL A 142 8.04 -14.98 -9.76
C VAL A 142 6.64 -15.43 -10.19
N ALA A 143 6.55 -16.08 -11.35
CA ALA A 143 5.29 -16.57 -11.91
C ALA A 143 4.84 -17.90 -11.26
N CYS A 144 4.73 -17.93 -9.94
CA CYS A 144 4.25 -19.06 -9.17
C CYS A 144 3.48 -18.57 -7.92
N ASN A 145 2.80 -19.48 -7.23
CA ASN A 145 2.09 -19.10 -6.01
C ASN A 145 3.08 -18.99 -4.82
N TYR A 146 2.70 -18.23 -3.78
CA TYR A 146 3.60 -17.97 -2.64
C TYR A 146 4.06 -19.24 -1.91
N LEU A 147 3.22 -20.28 -1.85
CA LEU A 147 3.54 -21.52 -1.16
C LEU A 147 4.69 -22.24 -1.85
N GLN A 148 4.73 -22.24 -3.18
CA GLN A 148 5.85 -22.82 -3.94
C GLN A 148 7.19 -22.11 -3.65
N LEU A 149 7.17 -20.79 -3.46
CA LEU A 149 8.39 -20.05 -3.07
C LEU A 149 8.82 -20.36 -1.64
N VAL A 150 7.87 -20.48 -0.71
CA VAL A 150 8.19 -20.83 0.68
C VAL A 150 8.73 -22.24 0.77
N GLU A 151 8.03 -23.23 0.20
CA GLU A 151 8.49 -24.62 0.19
C GLU A 151 9.83 -24.77 -0.52
N GLY A 152 10.00 -24.12 -1.67
CA GLY A 152 11.26 -24.10 -2.39
C GLY A 152 12.40 -23.43 -1.62
N GLY A 153 12.13 -22.41 -0.80
CA GLY A 153 13.16 -21.76 0.02
C GLY A 153 13.64 -22.62 1.18
N GLU A 154 12.79 -23.48 1.72
CA GLU A 154 13.10 -24.36 2.86
C GLU A 154 13.63 -25.75 2.42
N ASP A 155 13.33 -26.19 1.20
CA ASP A 155 13.77 -27.50 0.69
C ASP A 155 15.23 -27.50 0.24
N SER A 156 16.13 -28.04 1.04
CA SER A 156 17.55 -28.18 0.67
C SER A 156 17.84 -29.17 -0.47
N SER A 157 16.88 -30.02 -0.85
CA SER A 157 17.10 -31.13 -1.80
C SER A 157 17.48 -30.66 -3.20
N HIS A 158 17.06 -29.45 -3.60
CA HIS A 158 17.32 -28.89 -4.92
C HIS A 158 18.65 -28.10 -5.03
N VAL A 159 19.37 -27.90 -3.93
CA VAL A 159 20.59 -27.07 -3.89
C VAL A 159 21.76 -27.71 -4.67
N GLY A 160 21.79 -29.04 -4.75
CA GLY A 160 22.86 -29.81 -5.41
C GLY A 160 22.53 -30.31 -6.81
N VAL A 161 21.38 -29.92 -7.36
CA VAL A 161 20.91 -30.35 -8.69
C VAL A 161 21.33 -29.36 -9.77
#